data_AF-A0A519KTS8-F1
#
_entry.id   AF-A0A519KTS8-F1
#
_cell.length_a   1.000
_cell.length_b   1.000
_cell.length_c   1.000
_cell.angle_alpha   90.00
_cell.angle_beta   90.00
_cell.angle_gamma   90.00
#
_symmetry.space_group_name_H-M   'P 1'
#
loop_
_entity.id
_entity.type
_entity.pdbx_description
1 polymer ?
#
loop_
_entity_poly.entity_id
_entity_poly.type
_entity_poly.pdbx_seq_one_letter_code
_entity_poly.pdbx_strand_id
1 'polypeptide(L)'
;AFHYPEFSKTHLNAAPLFRIEAAGTTAYTLPPEGLQVLDELIFSDEVSEQKDKIIDITDVLYNNYNSFYLSTTKNGLSKGNNKTLALRIELIRIYTLGLTGFDTPGSLNISEEASFAFQGMQKYIKTESYFKNFDTSKAEKLIAESTIYLSKNKDFESFDRIEFYKKYLQPLYEELGKWDGNSDDLKEFSGWNLNNKNFFSSDFLDPYFFTILKESEDSEELRNLGKEIFFDQNLSDNGKMSCATCHLPEKGFTDGKMKSLSNMEGKTVLRNSPSLYNAVFAKRFFYDMRAFYLEQQAEHVIYNNDEFNTSYESIIKKLKTKPEYKKVFRKAFKNGNIDKQNFSKALSSYVASLYSFDSDFDRFMRNEKEISDDAKKGFN
;
A
#
# COMPACT_ATOMS: atom_id res chain seq x y z
N ALA A 1 -10.99 7.60 -11.98
CA ALA A 1 -9.99 7.16 -10.98
C ALA A 1 -8.61 7.79 -11.20
N PHE A 2 -7.86 7.44 -12.25
CA PHE A 2 -6.48 7.92 -12.43
C PHE A 2 -6.31 9.45 -12.46
N HIS A 3 -7.08 10.14 -13.31
CA HIS A 3 -6.94 11.60 -13.49
C HIS A 3 -7.56 12.44 -12.35
N TYR A 4 -8.51 11.86 -11.62
CA TYR A 4 -9.25 12.52 -10.54
C TYR A 4 -9.43 11.55 -9.37
N PRO A 5 -8.33 11.17 -8.69
CA PRO A 5 -8.35 10.11 -7.68
C PRO A 5 -9.19 10.51 -6.48
N GLU A 6 -9.03 11.74 -5.97
CA GLU A 6 -9.80 12.21 -4.81
C GLU A 6 -11.28 12.29 -5.12
N PHE A 7 -11.69 12.83 -6.27
CA PHE A 7 -13.11 12.83 -6.66
C PHE A 7 -13.68 11.41 -6.72
N SER A 8 -12.99 10.48 -7.40
CA SER A 8 -13.47 9.11 -7.54
C SER A 8 -13.62 8.42 -6.18
N LYS A 9 -12.67 8.63 -5.28
CA LYS A 9 -12.58 8.04 -3.94
C LYS A 9 -13.56 8.65 -2.93
N THR A 10 -14.06 9.87 -3.16
CA THR A 10 -14.95 10.56 -2.22
C THR A 10 -16.39 10.68 -2.72
N HIS A 11 -16.63 10.58 -4.03
CA HIS A 11 -17.95 10.83 -4.62
C HIS A 11 -18.51 9.68 -5.46
N LEU A 12 -17.68 8.70 -5.86
CA LEU A 12 -18.12 7.57 -6.70
C LEU A 12 -17.91 6.21 -6.01
N ASN A 13 -16.69 5.92 -5.56
CA ASN A 13 -16.30 4.65 -4.95
C ASN A 13 -15.67 4.90 -3.59
N ALA A 14 -16.39 5.60 -2.71
CA ALA A 14 -16.00 5.77 -1.32
C ALA A 14 -16.16 4.44 -0.57
N ALA A 15 -15.43 4.31 0.55
CA ALA A 15 -15.40 3.08 1.32
C ALA A 15 -16.74 2.85 2.06
N PRO A 16 -17.16 1.60 2.32
CA PRO A 16 -18.38 1.28 3.07
C PRO A 16 -18.25 1.52 4.58
N LEU A 17 -17.22 2.25 5.01
CA LEU A 17 -16.90 2.49 6.40
C LEU A 17 -16.50 3.96 6.60
N PHE A 18 -16.69 4.45 7.83
CA PHE A 18 -16.18 5.75 8.22
C PHE A 18 -14.68 5.83 7.97
N ARG A 19 -14.25 6.90 7.32
CA ARG A 19 -12.86 7.05 6.91
C ARG A 19 -12.27 8.36 7.40
N ILE A 20 -11.11 8.28 8.03
CA ILE A 20 -10.36 9.46 8.46
C ILE A 20 -9.56 10.00 7.27
N GLU A 21 -9.78 11.27 6.93
CA GLU A 21 -8.95 12.02 5.99
C GLU A 21 -8.23 13.16 6.71
N ALA A 22 -7.03 13.46 6.23
CA ALA A 22 -6.25 14.60 6.72
C ALA A 22 -6.48 15.81 5.81
N ALA A 23 -6.79 16.97 6.39
CA ALA A 23 -6.75 18.28 5.75
C ALA A 23 -5.78 19.17 6.53
N GLY A 24 -4.57 19.34 5.99
CA GLY A 24 -3.50 20.06 6.67
C GLY A 24 -3.11 19.37 7.98
N THR A 25 -3.23 20.09 9.09
CA THR A 25 -2.96 19.59 10.46
C THR A 25 -4.18 19.00 11.16
N THR A 26 -5.35 19.00 10.50
CA THR A 26 -6.61 18.51 11.06
C THR A 26 -7.05 17.22 10.39
N ALA A 27 -7.79 16.39 11.11
CA ALA A 27 -8.39 15.18 10.58
C ALA A 27 -9.92 15.29 10.69
N TYR A 28 -10.63 14.75 9.70
CA TYR A 28 -12.08 14.67 9.69
C TYR A 28 -12.53 13.28 9.22
N THR A 29 -13.74 12.88 9.62
CA THR A 29 -14.35 11.60 9.26
C THR A 29 -15.33 11.79 8.11
N LEU A 30 -15.14 11.04 7.04
CA LEU A 30 -16.09 10.88 5.94
C LEU A 30 -17.04 9.72 6.26
N PRO A 31 -18.36 9.88 6.04
CA PRO A 31 -19.31 8.78 6.17
C PRO A 31 -19.14 7.73 5.05
N PRO A 32 -19.67 6.51 5.23
CA PRO A 32 -19.82 5.54 4.15
C PRO A 32 -20.69 6.10 3.03
N GLU A 33 -20.17 6.18 1.81
CA GLU A 33 -20.89 6.60 0.60
C GLU A 33 -20.39 5.83 -0.62
N GLY A 34 -21.03 6.03 -1.78
CA GLY A 34 -20.53 5.52 -3.06
C GLY A 34 -21.08 4.15 -3.47
N LEU A 35 -20.52 3.61 -4.55
CA LEU A 35 -20.97 2.37 -5.18
C LEU A 35 -20.85 1.15 -4.27
N GLN A 36 -19.79 1.04 -3.46
CA GLN A 36 -19.63 -0.06 -2.50
C GLN A 36 -20.76 -0.08 -1.46
N VAL A 37 -21.14 1.08 -0.93
CA VAL A 37 -22.28 1.16 0.01
C VAL A 37 -23.57 0.79 -0.70
N LEU A 38 -23.80 1.30 -1.93
CA LEU A 38 -24.99 0.98 -2.68
C LEU A 38 -25.12 -0.53 -2.94
N ASP A 39 -24.02 -1.19 -3.29
CA ASP A 39 -23.94 -2.64 -3.47
C ASP A 39 -24.34 -3.38 -2.18
N GLU A 40 -23.77 -3.04 -1.03
CA GLU A 40 -24.16 -3.67 0.25
C GLU A 40 -25.65 -3.50 0.56
N LEU A 41 -26.19 -2.29 0.38
CA LEU A 41 -27.59 -2.01 0.73
C LEU A 41 -28.56 -2.79 -0.19
N ILE A 42 -28.30 -2.82 -1.50
CA ILE A 42 -29.16 -3.50 -2.49
C ILE A 42 -29.19 -5.00 -2.27
N PHE A 43 -28.06 -5.59 -1.88
CA PHE A 43 -27.93 -7.04 -1.69
C PHE A 43 -28.08 -7.47 -0.23
N SER A 44 -28.47 -6.56 0.67
CA SER A 44 -28.79 -6.89 2.06
C SER A 44 -30.17 -7.55 2.22
N ASP A 45 -30.32 -8.35 3.28
CA ASP A 45 -31.62 -8.92 3.66
C ASP A 45 -32.65 -7.84 4.07
N GLU A 46 -32.18 -6.63 4.40
CA GLU A 46 -32.96 -5.47 4.86
C GLU A 46 -33.28 -4.47 3.73
N VAL A 47 -33.06 -4.85 2.46
CA VAL A 47 -33.24 -3.95 1.29
C VAL A 47 -34.57 -3.20 1.29
N SER A 48 -35.65 -3.84 1.75
CA SER A 48 -36.99 -3.21 1.81
C SER A 48 -37.07 -2.10 2.86
N GLU A 49 -36.36 -2.24 3.98
CA GLU A 49 -36.29 -1.26 5.07
C GLU A 49 -35.34 -0.11 4.73
N GLN A 50 -34.35 -0.38 3.88
CA GLN A 50 -33.31 0.58 3.49
C GLN A 50 -33.64 1.35 2.19
N LYS A 51 -34.87 1.22 1.68
CA LYS A 51 -35.29 1.79 0.39
C LYS A 51 -35.00 3.28 0.24
N ASP A 52 -35.34 4.10 1.25
CA ASP A 52 -35.13 5.54 1.19
C ASP A 52 -33.63 5.89 1.11
N LYS A 53 -32.80 5.16 1.87
CA LYS A 53 -31.34 5.31 1.84
C LYS A 53 -30.74 4.90 0.48
N ILE A 54 -31.26 3.83 -0.12
CA ILE A 54 -30.84 3.37 -1.46
C ILE A 54 -31.14 4.46 -2.50
N ILE A 55 -32.34 5.06 -2.43
CA ILE A 55 -32.72 6.18 -3.32
C ILE A 55 -31.77 7.37 -3.11
N ASP A 56 -31.55 7.78 -1.85
CA ASP A 56 -30.69 8.92 -1.52
C ASP A 56 -29.26 8.74 -2.08
N ILE A 57 -28.65 7.57 -1.85
CA ILE A 57 -27.29 7.29 -2.34
C ILE A 57 -27.26 7.21 -3.87
N THR A 58 -28.27 6.63 -4.50
CA THR A 58 -28.38 6.56 -5.96
C THR A 58 -28.45 7.96 -6.56
N ASP A 59 -29.25 8.86 -5.98
CA ASP A 59 -29.39 10.23 -6.43
C ASP A 59 -28.08 11.01 -6.25
N VAL A 60 -27.40 10.85 -5.13
CA VAL A 60 -26.07 11.46 -4.88
C VAL A 60 -25.06 10.98 -5.92
N LEU A 61 -24.97 9.67 -6.17
CA LEU A 61 -24.08 9.08 -7.16
C LEU A 61 -24.37 9.60 -8.57
N TYR A 62 -25.64 9.62 -8.96
CA TYR A 62 -26.08 10.10 -10.28
C TYR A 62 -25.72 11.58 -10.48
N ASN A 63 -26.00 12.42 -9.49
CA ASN A 63 -25.70 13.85 -9.53
C ASN A 63 -24.19 14.13 -9.56
N ASN A 64 -23.41 13.40 -8.76
CA ASN A 64 -21.94 13.49 -8.75
C ASN A 64 -21.37 13.08 -10.10
N TYR A 65 -21.80 11.94 -10.65
CA TYR A 65 -21.36 11.47 -11.96
C TYR A 65 -21.72 12.47 -13.06
N ASN A 66 -22.95 12.98 -13.09
CA ASN A 66 -23.37 13.96 -14.10
C ASN A 66 -22.56 15.26 -14.03
N SER A 67 -22.32 15.77 -12.82
CA SER A 67 -21.50 16.96 -12.62
C SER A 67 -20.06 16.74 -13.13
N PHE A 68 -19.49 15.57 -12.84
CA PHE A 68 -18.18 15.19 -13.34
C PHE A 68 -18.17 15.03 -14.87
N TYR A 69 -19.16 14.35 -15.44
CA TYR A 69 -19.28 14.15 -16.89
C TYR A 69 -19.42 15.47 -17.63
N LEU A 70 -20.28 16.38 -17.16
CA LEU A 70 -20.44 17.72 -17.74
C LEU A 70 -19.15 18.55 -17.64
N SER A 71 -18.46 18.48 -16.50
CA SER A 71 -17.18 19.17 -16.32
C SER A 71 -16.10 18.64 -17.26
N THR A 72 -15.98 17.32 -17.38
CA THR A 72 -14.95 16.67 -18.22
C THR A 72 -15.23 16.76 -19.71
N THR A 73 -16.49 16.77 -20.13
CA THR A 73 -16.87 17.04 -21.53
C THR A 73 -16.59 18.48 -21.92
N LYS A 74 -16.84 19.43 -21.03
CA LYS A 74 -16.57 20.87 -21.26
C LYS A 74 -15.08 21.22 -21.21
N ASN A 75 -14.37 20.72 -20.20
CA ASN A 75 -13.00 21.13 -19.88
C ASN A 75 -11.93 20.14 -20.37
N GLY A 76 -12.34 18.95 -20.83
CA GLY A 76 -11.45 17.82 -21.08
C GLY A 76 -11.06 17.08 -19.79
N LEU A 77 -10.48 15.90 -19.94
CA LEU A 77 -9.77 15.20 -18.85
C LEU A 77 -8.38 15.81 -18.67
N SER A 78 -7.81 15.68 -17.46
CA SER A 78 -6.42 16.07 -17.23
C SER A 78 -5.51 15.37 -18.24
N LYS A 79 -4.63 16.15 -18.88
CA LYS A 79 -3.68 15.64 -19.86
C LYS A 79 -2.46 15.10 -19.13
N GLY A 80 -2.56 13.88 -18.60
CA GLY A 80 -1.39 13.13 -18.15
C GLY A 80 -0.47 12.82 -19.33
N ASN A 81 0.84 12.86 -19.11
CA ASN A 81 1.85 12.67 -20.16
C ASN A 81 2.00 11.20 -20.57
N ASN A 82 1.72 10.28 -19.66
CA ASN A 82 1.73 8.84 -19.91
C ASN A 82 0.31 8.27 -19.84
N LYS A 83 -0.20 7.79 -20.98
CA LYS A 83 -1.57 7.26 -21.12
C LYS A 83 -1.69 5.79 -20.70
N THR A 84 -0.58 5.09 -20.60
CA THR A 84 -0.51 3.66 -20.26
C THR A 84 -0.66 3.44 -18.74
N LEU A 85 -0.21 4.37 -17.91
CA LEU A 85 -0.27 4.23 -16.44
C LEU A 85 -1.69 4.00 -15.91
N ALA A 86 -2.69 4.66 -16.48
CA ALA A 86 -4.08 4.46 -16.10
C ALA A 86 -4.54 3.01 -16.31
N LEU A 87 -4.12 2.39 -17.40
CA LEU A 87 -4.43 0.99 -17.71
C LEU A 87 -3.71 0.03 -16.77
N ARG A 88 -2.43 0.28 -16.46
CA ARG A 88 -1.64 -0.56 -15.55
C ARG A 88 -2.17 -0.51 -14.11
N ILE A 89 -2.55 0.68 -13.64
CA ILE A 89 -3.22 0.84 -12.34
C ILE A 89 -4.57 0.15 -12.31
N GLU A 90 -5.33 0.20 -13.41
CA GLU A 90 -6.62 -0.49 -13.48
C GLU A 90 -6.45 -2.00 -13.30
N LEU A 91 -5.41 -2.62 -13.87
CA LEU A 91 -5.13 -4.04 -13.62
C LEU A 91 -4.79 -4.33 -12.16
N ILE A 92 -4.04 -3.45 -11.49
CA ILE A 92 -3.76 -3.57 -10.06
C ILE A 92 -5.07 -3.50 -9.26
N ARG A 93 -5.96 -2.57 -9.61
CA ARG A 93 -7.27 -2.41 -8.95
C ARG A 93 -8.20 -3.59 -9.18
N ILE A 94 -8.32 -4.08 -10.42
CA ILE A 94 -9.09 -5.29 -10.74
C ILE A 94 -8.60 -6.44 -9.86
N TYR A 95 -7.28 -6.63 -9.76
CA TYR A 95 -6.73 -7.73 -8.99
C TYR A 95 -6.92 -7.60 -7.48
N THR A 96 -6.67 -6.41 -6.93
CA THR A 96 -6.60 -6.19 -5.47
C THR A 96 -7.94 -5.81 -4.85
N LEU A 97 -8.85 -5.21 -5.60
CA LEU A 97 -10.15 -4.70 -5.12
C LEU A 97 -11.34 -5.38 -5.80
N GLY A 98 -11.27 -5.59 -7.12
CA GLY A 98 -12.35 -6.21 -7.88
C GLY A 98 -12.50 -7.69 -7.55
N LEU A 99 -11.48 -8.49 -7.86
CA LEU A 99 -11.52 -9.95 -7.72
C LEU A 99 -11.51 -10.47 -6.27
N THR A 100 -11.20 -9.59 -5.32
CA THR A 100 -11.27 -9.88 -3.89
C THR A 100 -12.67 -9.65 -3.31
N GLY A 101 -13.61 -9.10 -4.10
CA GLY A 101 -14.94 -8.72 -3.63
C GLY A 101 -14.96 -7.41 -2.85
N PHE A 102 -13.82 -6.73 -2.69
CA PHE A 102 -13.76 -5.48 -1.94
C PHE A 102 -14.58 -4.35 -2.59
N ASP A 103 -14.61 -4.29 -3.93
CA ASP A 103 -15.44 -3.32 -4.66
C ASP A 103 -16.93 -3.71 -4.74
N THR A 104 -17.28 -4.98 -4.49
CA THR A 104 -18.66 -5.51 -4.51
C THR A 104 -18.95 -6.41 -3.30
N PRO A 105 -18.84 -5.89 -2.08
CA PRO A 105 -18.92 -6.71 -0.86
C PRO A 105 -20.31 -7.30 -0.59
N GLY A 106 -21.38 -6.72 -1.16
CA GLY A 106 -22.74 -7.24 -1.06
C GLY A 106 -23.06 -8.29 -2.13
N SER A 107 -22.76 -7.98 -3.40
CA SER A 107 -23.14 -8.86 -4.52
C SER A 107 -22.11 -9.93 -4.86
N LEU A 108 -20.83 -9.68 -4.57
CA LEU A 108 -19.69 -10.50 -5.00
C LEU A 108 -19.65 -10.71 -6.53
N ASN A 109 -20.20 -9.78 -7.32
CA ASN A 109 -20.27 -9.83 -8.78
C ASN A 109 -18.92 -9.52 -9.47
N ILE A 110 -17.85 -10.12 -8.96
CA ILE A 110 -16.46 -9.82 -9.35
C ILE A 110 -16.20 -9.96 -10.85
N SER A 111 -16.82 -10.94 -11.49
CA SER A 111 -16.56 -11.25 -12.90
C SER A 111 -17.24 -10.28 -13.85
N GLU A 112 -18.44 -9.81 -13.51
CA GLU A 112 -19.18 -8.84 -14.30
C GLU A 112 -18.52 -7.45 -14.20
N GLU A 113 -18.20 -7.00 -12.98
CA GLU A 113 -17.49 -5.74 -12.75
C GLU A 113 -16.12 -5.71 -13.45
N ALA A 114 -15.31 -6.76 -13.27
CA ALA A 114 -14.03 -6.86 -13.97
C ALA A 114 -14.21 -6.85 -15.50
N SER A 115 -15.26 -7.50 -16.02
CA SER A 115 -15.56 -7.48 -17.46
C SER A 115 -15.85 -6.07 -17.97
N PHE A 116 -16.63 -5.27 -17.25
CA PHE A 116 -16.88 -3.88 -17.61
C PHE A 116 -15.62 -3.01 -17.54
N ALA A 117 -14.75 -3.24 -16.55
CA ALA A 117 -13.44 -2.58 -16.48
C ALA A 117 -12.59 -2.90 -17.73
N PHE A 118 -12.50 -4.17 -18.12
CA PHE A 118 -11.80 -4.59 -19.35
C PHE A 118 -12.40 -3.99 -20.63
N GLN A 119 -13.73 -3.88 -20.72
CA GLN A 119 -14.39 -3.21 -21.85
C GLN A 119 -14.02 -1.72 -21.89
N GLY A 120 -13.99 -1.06 -20.73
CA GLY A 120 -13.52 0.32 -20.60
C GLY A 120 -12.08 0.50 -21.05
N MET A 121 -11.19 -0.40 -20.64
CA MET A 121 -9.79 -0.44 -21.08
C MET A 121 -9.67 -0.62 -22.60
N GLN A 122 -10.41 -1.58 -23.17
CA GLN A 122 -10.39 -1.82 -24.62
C GLN A 122 -10.88 -0.59 -25.39
N LYS A 123 -11.97 0.05 -24.94
CA LYS A 123 -12.48 1.28 -25.53
C LYS A 123 -11.43 2.37 -25.49
N TYR A 124 -10.79 2.58 -24.33
CA TYR A 124 -9.76 3.60 -24.16
C TYR A 124 -8.55 3.39 -25.09
N ILE A 125 -8.05 2.15 -25.19
CA ILE A 125 -6.96 1.79 -26.11
C ILE A 125 -7.34 2.12 -27.57
N LYS A 126 -8.56 1.79 -27.99
CA LYS A 126 -9.03 2.02 -29.37
C LYS A 126 -9.27 3.50 -29.69
N THR A 127 -9.73 4.28 -28.70
CA THR A 127 -10.11 5.68 -28.94
C THR A 127 -8.94 6.65 -28.81
N GLU A 128 -7.99 6.40 -27.91
CA GLU A 128 -6.90 7.35 -27.70
C GLU A 128 -5.84 7.29 -28.79
N SER A 129 -5.58 8.45 -29.40
CA SER A 129 -4.61 8.60 -30.50
C SER A 129 -3.20 8.17 -30.11
N TYR A 130 -2.87 8.21 -28.81
CA TYR A 130 -1.58 7.75 -28.27
C TYR A 130 -1.28 6.31 -28.67
N PHE A 131 -2.26 5.41 -28.58
CA PHE A 131 -2.07 3.98 -28.82
C PHE A 131 -1.98 3.61 -30.29
N LYS A 132 -2.34 4.51 -31.22
CA LYS A 132 -2.18 4.30 -32.67
C LYS A 132 -0.72 4.11 -33.10
N ASN A 133 0.22 4.51 -32.27
CA ASN A 133 1.66 4.39 -32.52
C ASN A 133 2.24 3.05 -32.05
N PHE A 134 1.43 2.16 -31.47
CA PHE A 134 1.86 0.88 -30.91
C PHE A 134 1.09 -0.28 -31.56
N ASP A 135 1.69 -1.47 -31.56
CA ASP A 135 0.96 -2.70 -31.88
C ASP A 135 0.13 -3.13 -30.67
N THR A 136 -1.19 -2.90 -30.74
CA THR A 136 -2.13 -3.21 -29.66
C THR A 136 -2.67 -4.64 -29.71
N SER A 137 -2.32 -5.43 -30.74
CA SER A 137 -2.96 -6.72 -31.03
C SER A 137 -2.88 -7.71 -29.86
N LYS A 138 -1.72 -7.78 -29.19
CA LYS A 138 -1.52 -8.66 -28.05
C LYS A 138 -2.36 -8.24 -26.83
N ALA A 139 -2.40 -6.95 -26.52
CA ALA A 139 -3.21 -6.45 -25.41
C ALA A 139 -4.71 -6.64 -25.68
N GLU A 140 -5.16 -6.35 -26.91
CA GLU A 140 -6.56 -6.57 -27.31
C GLU A 140 -6.96 -8.04 -27.21
N LYS A 141 -6.07 -8.95 -27.63
CA LYS A 141 -6.26 -10.40 -27.47
C LYS A 141 -6.38 -10.79 -26.00
N LEU A 142 -5.46 -10.36 -25.15
CA LEU A 142 -5.49 -10.67 -23.71
C LEU A 142 -6.75 -10.13 -23.03
N ILE A 143 -7.20 -8.92 -23.38
CA ILE A 143 -8.45 -8.34 -22.87
C ILE A 143 -9.67 -9.17 -23.31
N ALA A 144 -9.70 -9.61 -24.57
CA ALA A 144 -10.77 -10.46 -25.07
C ALA A 144 -10.80 -11.83 -24.37
N GLU A 145 -9.64 -12.47 -24.21
CA GLU A 145 -9.51 -13.74 -23.49
C GLU A 145 -9.89 -13.60 -22.01
N SER A 146 -9.50 -12.49 -21.36
CA SER A 146 -9.92 -12.15 -19.99
C SER A 146 -11.44 -12.09 -19.88
N THR A 147 -12.09 -11.37 -20.80
CA THR A 147 -13.55 -11.21 -20.84
C THR A 147 -14.26 -12.56 -21.05
N ILE A 148 -13.70 -13.42 -21.92
CA ILE A 148 -14.22 -14.78 -22.13
C ILE A 148 -14.09 -15.61 -20.84
N TYR A 149 -12.96 -15.54 -20.14
CA TYR A 149 -12.76 -16.25 -18.88
C TYR A 149 -13.77 -15.79 -17.81
N LEU A 150 -13.92 -14.48 -17.62
CA LEU A 150 -14.86 -13.88 -16.67
C LEU A 150 -16.32 -14.25 -16.99
N SER A 151 -16.67 -14.35 -18.28
CA SER A 151 -18.02 -14.74 -18.69
C SER A 151 -18.40 -16.19 -18.32
N LYS A 152 -17.40 -17.07 -18.17
CA LYS A 152 -17.55 -18.49 -17.86
C LYS A 152 -17.42 -18.78 -16.36
N ASN A 153 -16.64 -17.97 -15.64
CA ASN A 153 -16.34 -18.16 -14.23
C ASN A 153 -16.96 -17.01 -13.45
N LYS A 154 -18.22 -17.15 -13.03
CA LYS A 154 -18.99 -16.10 -12.34
C LYS A 154 -19.11 -16.28 -10.83
N ASP A 155 -18.93 -17.51 -10.36
CA ASP A 155 -19.09 -17.84 -8.95
C ASP A 155 -17.84 -17.42 -8.17
N PHE A 156 -18.04 -16.63 -7.12
CA PHE A 156 -16.97 -15.99 -6.37
C PHE A 156 -16.06 -17.00 -5.64
N GLU A 157 -16.65 -18.06 -5.09
CA GLU A 157 -15.97 -19.08 -4.29
C GLU A 157 -15.12 -20.02 -5.16
N SER A 158 -15.58 -20.34 -6.37
CA SER A 158 -14.85 -21.24 -7.29
C SER A 158 -13.99 -20.51 -8.32
N PHE A 159 -13.96 -19.18 -8.32
CA PHE A 159 -13.15 -18.40 -9.24
C PHE A 159 -11.64 -18.65 -9.02
N ASP A 160 -10.93 -19.15 -10.04
CA ASP A 160 -9.49 -19.38 -9.96
C ASP A 160 -8.71 -18.07 -10.20
N ARG A 161 -8.49 -17.33 -9.11
CA ARG A 161 -7.74 -16.05 -9.07
C ARG A 161 -6.28 -16.24 -9.50
N ILE A 162 -5.68 -17.39 -9.20
CA ILE A 162 -4.30 -17.73 -9.60
C ILE A 162 -4.21 -17.88 -11.11
N GLU A 163 -5.08 -18.71 -11.71
CA GLU A 163 -5.13 -18.90 -13.15
C GLU A 163 -5.38 -17.57 -13.86
N PHE A 164 -6.36 -16.81 -13.37
CA PHE A 164 -6.73 -15.54 -13.98
C PHE A 164 -5.57 -14.54 -13.97
N TYR A 165 -4.89 -14.43 -12.83
CA TYR A 165 -3.70 -13.60 -12.70
C TYR A 165 -2.60 -14.02 -13.68
N LYS A 166 -2.20 -15.29 -13.63
CA LYS A 166 -1.04 -15.80 -14.37
C LYS A 166 -1.26 -15.80 -15.89
N LYS A 167 -2.47 -16.14 -16.35
CA LYS A 167 -2.76 -16.27 -17.79
C LYS A 167 -3.16 -14.95 -18.44
N TYR A 168 -3.78 -14.03 -17.70
CA TYR A 168 -4.38 -12.84 -18.30
C TYR A 168 -3.86 -11.52 -17.73
N LEU A 169 -3.97 -11.31 -16.41
CA LEU A 169 -3.61 -10.00 -15.82
C LEU A 169 -2.13 -9.70 -15.92
N GLN A 170 -1.27 -10.62 -15.47
CA GLN A 170 0.17 -10.40 -15.44
C GLN A 170 0.76 -10.23 -16.85
N PRO A 171 0.43 -11.08 -17.86
CA PRO A 171 0.88 -10.85 -19.23
C PRO A 171 0.39 -9.54 -19.84
N LEU A 172 -0.82 -9.09 -19.50
CA LEU A 172 -1.36 -7.82 -19.98
C LEU A 172 -0.65 -6.64 -19.31
N TYR A 173 -0.38 -6.72 -18.00
CA TYR A 173 0.37 -5.70 -17.28
C TYR A 173 1.77 -5.50 -17.86
N GLU A 174 2.48 -6.59 -18.15
CA GLU A 174 3.78 -6.55 -18.84
C GLU A 174 3.69 -5.97 -20.25
N GLU A 175 2.63 -6.31 -21.00
CA GLU A 175 2.45 -5.82 -22.36
C GLU A 175 2.22 -4.31 -22.38
N LEU A 176 1.34 -3.82 -21.51
CA LEU A 176 1.09 -2.39 -21.37
C LEU A 176 2.37 -1.65 -20.96
N GLY A 177 3.18 -2.20 -20.05
CA GLY A 177 4.44 -1.59 -19.62
C GLY A 177 5.47 -1.34 -20.74
N LYS A 178 5.33 -1.99 -21.91
CA LYS A 178 6.20 -1.73 -23.08
C LYS A 178 5.84 -0.44 -23.82
N TRP A 179 4.65 0.09 -23.60
CA TRP A 179 4.17 1.32 -24.22
C TRP A 179 4.48 2.55 -23.36
N ASP A 180 5.22 2.40 -22.27
CA ASP A 180 5.62 3.49 -21.39
C ASP A 180 6.74 4.33 -22.06
N GLY A 181 6.37 5.52 -22.56
CA GLY A 181 7.28 6.39 -23.32
C GLY A 181 7.65 7.73 -22.68
N ASN A 182 6.94 8.18 -21.63
CA ASN A 182 7.14 9.49 -21.00
C ASN A 182 7.25 9.38 -19.47
N SER A 183 8.13 10.19 -18.87
CA SER A 183 8.17 10.45 -17.42
C SER A 183 7.02 11.37 -16.99
N ASP A 184 6.66 11.53 -15.73
CA ASP A 184 6.30 10.63 -14.63
C ASP A 184 5.45 11.55 -13.73
N ASP A 185 4.13 11.35 -13.73
CA ASP A 185 3.20 12.20 -12.98
C ASP A 185 2.84 11.58 -11.61
N LEU A 186 3.34 10.40 -11.27
CA LEU A 186 2.87 9.62 -10.11
C LEU A 186 3.91 9.36 -9.03
N LYS A 187 5.21 9.47 -9.30
CA LYS A 187 6.26 9.17 -8.30
C LYS A 187 6.15 10.00 -7.01
N GLU A 188 5.61 11.21 -7.09
CA GLU A 188 5.39 12.06 -5.90
C GLU A 188 4.08 11.73 -5.15
N PHE A 189 3.20 10.90 -5.74
CA PHE A 189 1.85 10.65 -5.25
C PHE A 189 1.51 9.17 -5.00
N SER A 190 2.39 8.24 -5.40
CA SER A 190 2.19 6.80 -5.28
C SER A 190 3.48 6.09 -4.91
N GLY A 191 3.40 5.16 -3.96
CA GLY A 191 4.49 4.23 -3.63
C GLY A 191 4.60 3.05 -4.60
N TRP A 192 3.84 3.01 -5.69
CA TRP A 192 3.98 2.01 -6.73
C TRP A 192 5.20 2.30 -7.61
N ASN A 193 6.09 1.32 -7.77
CA ASN A 193 7.21 1.44 -8.71
C ASN A 193 6.72 1.27 -10.15
N LEU A 194 6.76 2.33 -10.93
CA LEU A 194 6.29 2.31 -12.32
C LEU A 194 7.13 1.40 -13.23
N ASN A 195 8.40 1.17 -12.90
CA ASN A 195 9.29 0.33 -13.69
C ASN A 195 9.17 -1.17 -13.37
N ASN A 196 8.38 -1.50 -12.34
CA ASN A 196 8.08 -2.86 -11.96
C ASN A 196 7.48 -3.64 -13.14
N LYS A 197 7.83 -4.92 -13.25
CA LYS A 197 7.29 -5.81 -14.29
C LYS A 197 6.30 -6.83 -13.77
N ASN A 198 6.19 -7.05 -12.46
CA ASN A 198 5.37 -8.11 -11.88
C ASN A 198 4.77 -7.71 -10.53
N PHE A 199 3.49 -8.01 -10.27
CA PHE A 199 2.84 -7.62 -9.01
C PHE A 199 3.50 -8.23 -7.77
N PHE A 200 4.10 -9.40 -7.92
CA PHE A 200 4.71 -10.16 -6.84
C PHE A 200 6.23 -10.01 -6.78
N SER A 201 6.86 -9.10 -7.54
CA SER A 201 8.30 -8.86 -7.38
C SER A 201 8.60 -7.85 -6.27
N SER A 202 9.79 -7.96 -5.69
CA SER A 202 10.22 -7.15 -4.55
C SER A 202 10.33 -5.66 -4.82
N ASP A 203 10.38 -5.29 -6.09
CA ASP A 203 10.41 -3.90 -6.53
C ASP A 203 9.01 -3.37 -6.85
N PHE A 204 7.90 -4.08 -6.58
CA PHE A 204 6.55 -3.61 -6.89
C PHE A 204 6.21 -2.29 -6.18
N LEU A 205 6.64 -2.14 -4.92
CA LEU A 205 6.48 -0.92 -4.15
C LEU A 205 7.84 -0.27 -3.88
N ASP A 206 7.87 1.05 -3.88
CA ASP A 206 9.01 1.86 -3.46
C ASP A 206 9.09 1.90 -1.93
N PRO A 207 10.11 1.28 -1.31
CA PRO A 207 10.26 1.25 0.15
C PRO A 207 10.64 2.62 0.73
N TYR A 208 11.00 3.61 -0.08
CA TYR A 208 11.37 4.95 0.40
C TYR A 208 10.17 5.91 0.46
N PHE A 209 9.06 5.58 -0.19
CA PHE A 209 7.93 6.49 -0.39
C PHE A 209 7.30 7.00 0.92
N PHE A 210 7.16 6.14 1.93
CA PHE A 210 6.59 6.51 3.24
C PHE A 210 7.66 6.82 4.31
N THR A 211 8.87 7.17 3.90
CA THR A 211 9.99 7.46 4.80
C THR A 211 10.56 8.86 4.55
N ILE A 212 11.30 9.41 5.52
CA ILE A 212 12.08 10.64 5.25
C ILE A 212 13.40 10.34 4.52
N LEU A 213 13.79 9.07 4.43
CA LEU A 213 15.01 8.61 3.79
C LEU A 213 14.79 8.55 2.27
N LYS A 214 15.66 9.19 1.50
CA LYS A 214 15.64 9.04 0.05
C LYS A 214 16.50 7.85 -0.36
N GLU A 215 16.13 7.16 -1.43
CA GLU A 215 16.93 6.07 -2.02
C GLU A 215 18.41 6.47 -2.21
N SER A 216 18.67 7.68 -2.72
CA SER A 216 20.01 8.21 -2.94
C SER A 216 20.86 8.42 -1.68
N GLU A 217 20.22 8.37 -0.51
CA GLU A 217 20.85 8.53 0.80
C GLU A 217 21.07 7.20 1.52
N ASP A 218 20.47 6.10 1.03
CA ASP A 218 20.62 4.79 1.65
C ASP A 218 21.95 4.13 1.29
N SER A 219 22.50 3.34 2.22
CA SER A 219 23.73 2.59 2.02
C SER A 219 23.82 1.40 2.97
N GLU A 220 24.74 0.48 2.69
CA GLU A 220 25.01 -0.63 3.60
C GLU A 220 25.53 -0.14 4.96
N GLU A 221 26.39 0.89 4.97
CA GLU A 221 26.89 1.51 6.19
C GLU A 221 25.75 2.15 7.01
N LEU A 222 24.79 2.78 6.33
CA LEU A 222 23.63 3.38 6.98
C LEU A 222 22.72 2.32 7.60
N ARG A 223 22.43 1.24 6.86
CA ARG A 223 21.65 0.10 7.36
C ARG A 223 22.31 -0.56 8.57
N ASN A 224 23.63 -0.75 8.51
CA ASN A 224 24.39 -1.32 9.62
C ASN A 224 24.35 -0.42 10.87
N LEU A 225 24.48 0.90 10.70
CA LEU A 225 24.29 1.85 11.80
C LEU A 225 22.87 1.81 12.37
N GLY A 226 21.86 1.74 11.50
CA GLY A 226 20.46 1.59 11.90
C GLY A 226 20.21 0.33 12.71
N LYS A 227 20.83 -0.77 12.29
CA LYS A 227 20.79 -2.04 13.01
C LYS A 227 21.45 -1.89 14.39
N GLU A 228 22.64 -1.32 14.50
CA GLU A 228 23.28 -1.09 15.80
C GLU A 228 22.38 -0.29 16.75
N ILE A 229 21.76 0.79 16.26
CA ILE A 229 20.80 1.61 17.02
C ILE A 229 19.58 0.79 17.46
N PHE A 230 19.01 -0.02 16.56
CA PHE A 230 17.80 -0.80 16.82
C PHE A 230 17.96 -1.81 17.98
N PHE A 231 19.17 -2.35 18.15
CA PHE A 231 19.49 -3.32 19.20
C PHE A 231 20.10 -2.70 20.47
N ASP A 232 20.48 -1.42 20.48
CA ASP A 232 21.18 -0.80 21.63
C ASP A 232 20.21 -0.43 22.78
N GLN A 233 20.24 -1.23 23.85
CA GLN A 233 19.42 -0.99 25.04
C GLN A 233 19.80 0.28 25.81
N ASN A 234 21.04 0.78 25.65
CA ASN A 234 21.51 1.96 26.36
C ASN A 234 20.76 3.23 25.95
N LEU A 235 20.04 3.21 24.83
CA LEU A 235 19.29 4.36 24.32
C LEU A 235 18.06 4.67 25.18
N SER A 236 17.39 3.64 25.71
CA SER A 236 16.35 3.81 26.73
C SER A 236 16.90 4.45 28.00
N ASP A 237 16.05 5.15 28.75
CA ASP A 237 16.45 5.89 29.96
C ASP A 237 17.12 4.98 31.00
N ASN A 238 16.48 3.86 31.33
CA ASN A 238 16.98 2.90 32.30
C ASN A 238 18.00 1.89 31.73
N GLY A 239 18.32 1.96 30.43
CA GLY A 239 19.27 1.08 29.77
C GLY A 239 18.81 -0.37 29.59
N LYS A 240 17.52 -0.67 29.76
CA LYS A 240 16.97 -2.04 29.74
C LYS A 240 16.17 -2.40 28.49
N MET A 241 15.88 -1.43 27.63
CA MET A 241 15.00 -1.60 26.47
C MET A 241 15.63 -1.07 25.19
N SER A 242 15.46 -1.81 24.10
CA SER A 242 15.75 -1.41 22.73
C SER A 242 14.56 -1.71 21.83
N CYS A 243 14.58 -1.28 20.57
CA CYS A 243 13.51 -1.62 19.61
C CYS A 243 13.36 -3.14 19.48
N ALA A 244 14.49 -3.85 19.50
CA ALA A 244 14.55 -5.31 19.47
C ALA A 244 13.96 -6.01 20.71
N THR A 245 13.73 -5.29 21.83
CA THR A 245 13.05 -5.87 23.00
C THR A 245 11.60 -6.27 22.68
N CYS A 246 10.94 -5.50 21.81
CA CYS A 246 9.56 -5.75 21.37
C CYS A 246 9.47 -6.29 19.94
N HIS A 247 10.51 -6.12 19.13
CA HIS A 247 10.53 -6.53 17.72
C HIS A 247 11.66 -7.54 17.47
N LEU A 248 11.42 -8.80 17.88
CA LEU A 248 12.40 -9.88 17.85
C LEU A 248 12.49 -10.51 16.45
N PRO A 249 13.66 -10.55 15.79
CA PRO A 249 13.80 -11.13 14.46
C PRO A 249 13.30 -12.58 14.35
N GLU A 250 13.58 -13.41 15.36
CA GLU A 250 13.18 -14.81 15.43
C GLU A 250 11.66 -15.02 15.59
N LYS A 251 10.91 -13.95 15.89
CA LYS A 251 9.44 -13.95 15.95
C LYS A 251 8.83 -13.05 14.87
N GLY A 252 9.51 -12.93 13.74
CA GLY A 252 9.08 -12.10 12.63
C GLY A 252 8.94 -10.63 13.00
N PHE A 253 9.86 -10.12 13.83
CA PHE A 253 9.86 -8.76 14.37
C PHE A 253 8.61 -8.41 15.19
N THR A 254 8.02 -9.39 15.87
CA THR A 254 7.05 -9.22 16.97
C THR A 254 7.70 -9.63 18.30
N ASP A 255 6.97 -9.56 19.42
CA ASP A 255 7.40 -10.16 20.69
C ASP A 255 6.68 -11.48 21.03
N GLY A 256 5.65 -11.83 20.25
CA GLY A 256 4.78 -12.99 20.48
C GLY A 256 3.94 -12.89 21.75
N LYS A 257 3.63 -11.68 22.24
CA LYS A 257 2.83 -11.45 23.46
C LYS A 257 1.51 -10.78 23.12
N MET A 258 0.51 -11.01 23.98
CA MET A 258 -0.78 -10.31 23.90
C MET A 258 -0.62 -8.79 24.14
N LYS A 259 0.29 -8.42 25.05
CA LYS A 259 0.70 -7.05 25.33
C LYS A 259 2.21 -7.02 25.57
N SER A 260 2.90 -6.05 24.99
CA SER A 260 4.34 -5.93 25.16
C SER A 260 4.71 -5.51 26.58
N LEU A 261 5.87 -5.94 27.05
CA LEU A 261 6.35 -5.54 28.37
C LEU A 261 6.72 -4.05 28.37
N SER A 262 6.37 -3.38 29.45
CA SER A 262 6.83 -2.01 29.69
C SER A 262 8.28 -2.02 30.19
N ASN A 263 8.95 -0.87 30.11
CA ASN A 263 10.20 -0.62 30.84
C ASN A 263 10.03 -0.58 32.37
N MET A 264 8.79 -0.49 32.86
CA MET A 264 8.42 -0.57 34.26
C MET A 264 8.16 -2.02 34.66
N GLU A 265 8.83 -2.47 35.71
CA GLU A 265 8.70 -3.84 36.21
C GLU A 265 7.24 -4.18 36.56
N GLY A 266 6.79 -5.35 36.11
CA GLY A 266 5.43 -5.84 36.35
C GLY A 266 4.33 -5.18 35.50
N LYS A 267 4.68 -4.25 34.58
CA LYS A 267 3.71 -3.58 33.70
C LYS A 267 3.83 -4.00 32.24
N THR A 268 2.76 -3.78 31.49
CA THR A 268 2.71 -3.92 30.04
C THR A 268 2.25 -2.61 29.40
N VAL A 269 2.61 -2.39 28.15
CA VAL A 269 1.92 -1.38 27.33
C VAL A 269 0.51 -1.88 26.98
N LEU A 270 -0.28 -1.06 26.29
CA LEU A 270 -1.69 -1.36 26.03
C LEU A 270 -1.93 -2.41 24.94
N ARG A 271 -0.97 -2.64 24.04
CA ARG A 271 -1.11 -3.43 22.82
C ARG A 271 0.09 -4.37 22.60
N ASN A 272 -0.04 -5.35 21.72
CA ASN A 272 1.11 -6.13 21.25
C ASN A 272 1.98 -5.29 20.31
N SER A 273 3.21 -5.74 20.08
CA SER A 273 4.05 -5.22 19.00
C SER A 273 3.61 -5.83 17.66
N PRO A 274 3.27 -5.02 16.65
CA PRO A 274 3.05 -5.52 15.30
C PRO A 274 4.37 -5.97 14.67
N SER A 275 4.30 -6.81 13.64
CA SER A 275 5.48 -7.19 12.88
C SER A 275 6.07 -5.96 12.16
N LEU A 276 7.39 -5.91 12.06
CA LEU A 276 8.06 -4.93 11.20
C LEU A 276 8.25 -5.41 9.76
N TYR A 277 7.95 -6.68 9.46
CA TYR A 277 8.02 -7.15 8.08
C TYR A 277 7.04 -6.36 7.20
N ASN A 278 7.54 -5.80 6.10
CA ASN A 278 6.77 -5.02 5.13
C ASN A 278 6.14 -3.74 5.71
N ALA A 279 6.44 -3.37 6.97
CA ALA A 279 5.84 -2.22 7.63
C ALA A 279 6.17 -0.88 6.94
N VAL A 280 7.26 -0.84 6.18
CA VAL A 280 7.67 0.34 5.40
C VAL A 280 6.64 0.74 4.34
N PHE A 281 5.81 -0.20 3.87
CA PHE A 281 4.77 0.08 2.88
C PHE A 281 3.45 0.55 3.49
N ALA A 282 3.36 0.65 4.82
CA ALA A 282 2.16 1.12 5.49
C ALA A 282 1.97 2.62 5.29
N LYS A 283 0.78 3.02 4.82
CA LYS A 283 0.41 4.43 4.66
C LYS A 283 0.33 5.20 6.00
N ARG A 284 0.04 4.48 7.08
CA ARG A 284 -0.10 5.00 8.45
C ARG A 284 0.40 3.95 9.45
N PHE A 285 0.93 4.42 10.57
CA PHE A 285 1.48 3.60 11.64
C PHE A 285 0.62 3.70 12.91
N PHE A 286 0.74 2.68 13.76
CA PHE A 286 -0.13 2.37 14.90
C PHE A 286 -1.57 1.95 14.52
N TYR A 287 -2.22 1.23 15.43
CA TYR A 287 -3.62 0.77 15.28
C TYR A 287 -4.63 1.91 15.11
N ASP A 288 -4.32 3.12 15.59
CA ASP A 288 -5.15 4.32 15.46
C ASP A 288 -4.69 5.23 14.30
N MET A 289 -3.74 4.77 13.47
CA MET A 289 -3.26 5.46 12.27
C MET A 289 -2.70 6.87 12.50
N ARG A 290 -2.31 7.22 13.75
CA ARG A 290 -1.93 8.60 14.11
C ARG A 290 -0.57 9.05 13.58
N ALA A 291 0.30 8.12 13.20
CA ALA A 291 1.63 8.44 12.67
C ALA A 291 1.67 8.26 11.14
N PHE A 292 2.25 9.24 10.46
CA PHE A 292 2.25 9.35 9.00
C PHE A 292 3.49 8.72 8.36
N TYR A 293 4.60 8.67 9.10
CA TYR A 293 5.89 8.16 8.65
C TYR A 293 6.53 7.33 9.77
N LEU A 294 7.44 6.44 9.39
CA LEU A 294 8.13 5.55 10.31
C LEU A 294 8.86 6.30 11.43
N GLU A 295 9.46 7.44 11.11
CA GLU A 295 10.23 8.25 12.05
C GLU A 295 9.35 8.88 13.13
N GLN A 296 8.11 9.24 12.78
CA GLN A 296 7.12 9.72 13.74
C GLN A 296 6.67 8.60 14.68
N GLN A 297 6.57 7.37 14.15
CA GLN A 297 6.29 6.18 14.97
C GLN A 297 7.42 5.95 15.99
N ALA A 298 8.68 5.98 15.54
CA ALA A 298 9.84 5.84 16.42
C ALA A 298 9.93 6.96 17.46
N GLU A 299 9.63 8.20 17.08
CA GLU A 299 9.58 9.35 18.01
C GLU A 299 8.58 9.11 19.16
N HIS A 300 7.38 8.59 18.85
CA HIS A 300 6.40 8.27 19.89
C HIS A 300 6.93 7.23 20.90
N VAL A 301 7.65 6.20 20.44
CA VAL A 301 8.25 5.17 21.31
C VAL A 301 9.35 5.75 22.19
N ILE A 302 10.19 6.62 21.62
CA ILE A 302 11.31 7.29 22.32
C ILE A 302 10.80 8.07 23.54
N TYR A 303 9.72 8.85 23.36
CA TYR A 303 9.16 9.69 24.43
C TYR A 303 8.15 8.99 25.33
N ASN A 304 7.72 7.77 25.01
CA ASN A 304 6.74 7.06 25.83
C ASN A 304 7.35 6.58 27.15
N ASN A 305 6.75 7.00 28.26
CA ASN A 305 7.19 6.66 29.63
C ASN A 305 7.18 5.16 29.92
N ASP A 306 6.26 4.41 29.29
CA ASP A 306 6.16 2.96 29.47
C ASP A 306 7.11 2.18 28.52
N GLU A 307 7.79 2.87 27.61
CA GLU A 307 8.72 2.28 26.61
C GLU A 307 10.15 2.81 26.80
N PHE A 308 10.65 3.74 25.98
CA PHE A 308 12.03 4.20 26.12
C PHE A 308 12.22 5.23 27.24
N ASN A 309 11.16 5.99 27.58
CA ASN A 309 11.16 7.06 28.59
C ASN A 309 12.31 8.07 28.44
N THR A 310 12.72 8.41 27.22
CA THR A 310 13.91 9.24 26.95
C THR A 310 13.58 10.36 25.97
N SER A 311 14.61 11.05 25.48
CA SER A 311 14.50 12.08 24.45
C SER A 311 15.58 11.91 23.40
N TYR A 312 15.38 12.52 22.22
CA TYR A 312 16.44 12.59 21.22
C TYR A 312 17.70 13.25 21.78
N GLU A 313 17.58 14.30 22.58
CA GLU A 313 18.75 14.96 23.18
C GLU A 313 19.57 13.99 24.04
N SER A 314 18.91 13.23 24.91
CA SER A 314 19.54 12.21 25.75
C SER A 314 20.19 11.10 24.92
N ILE A 315 19.50 10.58 23.90
CA ILE A 315 20.04 9.57 22.99
C ILE A 315 21.30 10.10 22.28
N ILE A 316 21.22 11.27 21.66
CA ILE A 316 22.33 11.87 20.93
C ILE A 316 23.52 12.13 21.86
N LYS A 317 23.28 12.57 23.10
CA LYS A 317 24.34 12.73 24.11
C LYS A 317 25.02 11.40 24.40
N LYS A 318 24.26 10.32 24.65
CA LYS A 318 24.79 8.97 24.87
C LYS A 318 25.63 8.50 23.68
N LEU A 319 25.11 8.60 22.45
CA LEU A 319 25.83 8.22 21.23
C LEU A 319 27.14 9.01 21.04
N LYS A 320 27.15 10.31 21.34
CA LYS A 320 28.35 11.15 21.28
C LYS A 320 29.42 10.80 22.31
N THR A 321 29.10 10.09 23.38
CA THR A 321 30.12 9.64 24.35
C THR A 321 30.88 8.40 23.88
N LYS A 322 30.28 7.60 22.98
CA LYS A 322 30.78 6.31 22.51
C LYS A 322 31.69 6.46 21.26
N PRO A 323 33.00 6.14 21.34
CA PRO A 323 33.90 6.23 20.19
C PRO A 323 33.48 5.39 18.97
N GLU A 324 32.87 4.24 19.22
CA GLU A 324 32.32 3.33 18.22
C GLU A 324 31.27 4.02 17.36
N TYR A 325 30.30 4.72 17.97
CA TYR A 325 29.26 5.46 17.25
C TYR A 325 29.84 6.60 16.43
N LYS A 326 30.82 7.35 16.96
CA LYS A 326 31.52 8.38 16.16
C LYS A 326 32.14 7.80 14.88
N LYS A 327 32.69 6.59 14.96
CA LYS A 327 33.29 5.91 13.80
C LYS A 327 32.23 5.50 12.79
N VAL A 328 31.14 4.85 13.22
CA VAL A 328 30.10 4.38 12.29
C VAL A 328 29.27 5.52 11.68
N PHE A 329 28.98 6.59 12.43
CA PHE A 329 28.30 7.78 11.87
C PHE A 329 29.15 8.49 10.80
N ARG A 330 30.47 8.59 10.98
CA ARG A 330 31.39 9.14 9.95
C ARG A 330 31.46 8.30 8.68
N LYS A 331 31.20 7.00 8.78
CA LYS A 331 31.12 6.10 7.62
C LYS A 331 29.78 6.22 6.90
N ALA A 332 28.68 6.27 7.66
CA ALA A 332 27.33 6.31 7.12
C ALA A 332 26.96 7.68 6.52
N PHE A 333 27.50 8.79 7.06
CA PHE A 333 27.14 10.13 6.62
C PHE A 333 28.36 10.96 6.23
N LYS A 334 28.26 11.67 5.09
CA LYS A 334 29.32 12.59 4.61
C LYS A 334 29.70 13.66 5.64
N ASN A 335 28.74 14.16 6.42
CA ASN A 335 29.00 15.14 7.49
C ASN A 335 29.47 14.47 8.81
N GLY A 336 29.28 13.16 8.96
CA GLY A 336 29.59 12.41 10.18
C GLY A 336 28.85 12.88 11.44
N ASN A 337 27.78 13.64 11.30
CA ASN A 337 27.08 14.25 12.43
C ASN A 337 26.23 13.22 13.17
N ILE A 338 26.28 13.28 14.51
CA ILE A 338 25.37 12.55 15.39
C ILE A 338 24.29 13.53 15.85
N ASP A 339 23.13 13.49 15.18
CA ASP A 339 21.98 14.37 15.42
C ASP A 339 20.65 13.61 15.20
N LYS A 340 19.51 14.24 15.52
CA LYS A 340 18.16 13.64 15.39
C LYS A 340 17.88 13.17 13.97
N GLN A 341 18.29 13.94 12.96
CA GLN A 341 18.00 13.64 11.56
C GLN A 341 18.75 12.39 11.11
N ASN A 342 20.06 12.34 11.33
CA ASN A 342 20.91 11.21 10.97
C ASN A 342 20.56 9.95 11.77
N PHE A 343 20.21 10.11 13.06
CA PHE A 343 19.67 9.00 13.85
C PHE A 343 18.41 8.40 13.22
N SER A 344 17.46 9.26 12.86
CA SER A 344 16.16 8.81 12.31
C SER A 344 16.34 8.17 10.95
N LYS A 345 17.18 8.74 10.06
CA LYS A 345 17.52 8.14 8.76
C LYS A 345 18.18 6.77 8.89
N ALA A 346 19.11 6.61 9.84
CA ALA A 346 19.76 5.33 10.08
C ALA A 346 18.74 4.27 10.55
N LEU A 347 17.90 4.61 11.53
CA LEU A 347 16.85 3.69 12.00
C LEU A 347 15.88 3.32 10.88
N SER A 348 15.45 4.31 10.08
CA SER A 348 14.56 4.08 8.93
C SER A 348 15.20 3.19 7.87
N SER A 349 16.47 3.40 7.55
CA SER A 349 17.23 2.56 6.61
C SER A 349 17.21 1.08 7.04
N TYR A 350 17.43 0.79 8.33
CA TYR A 350 17.35 -0.59 8.82
C TYR A 350 15.92 -1.16 8.75
N VAL A 351 14.92 -0.45 9.27
CA VAL A 351 13.53 -0.96 9.28
C VAL A 351 12.96 -1.07 7.87
N ALA A 352 13.29 -0.13 6.97
CA ALA A 352 12.94 -0.18 5.56
C ALA A 352 13.60 -1.34 4.82
N SER A 353 14.67 -1.93 5.35
CA SER A 353 15.24 -3.17 4.79
C SER A 353 14.51 -4.43 5.23
N LEU A 354 13.58 -4.35 6.19
CA LEU A 354 12.81 -5.46 6.71
C LEU A 354 11.56 -5.73 5.85
N TYR A 355 11.71 -5.87 4.53
CA TYR A 355 10.63 -6.37 3.69
C TYR A 355 11.02 -7.69 3.02
N SER A 356 9.99 -8.47 2.67
CA SER A 356 10.13 -9.73 1.97
C SER A 356 9.02 -9.86 0.94
N PHE A 357 9.43 -10.05 -0.31
CA PHE A 357 8.60 -10.38 -1.47
C PHE A 357 9.19 -11.60 -2.17
N ASP A 358 9.67 -12.54 -1.38
CA ASP A 358 10.36 -13.72 -1.87
C ASP A 358 9.92 -14.99 -1.12
N SER A 359 8.68 -14.97 -0.63
CA SER A 359 8.04 -16.15 -0.07
C SER A 359 7.85 -17.20 -1.17
N ASP A 360 7.57 -18.44 -0.76
CA ASP A 360 7.24 -19.52 -1.69
C ASP A 360 6.01 -19.16 -2.55
N PHE A 361 5.07 -18.40 -1.99
CA PHE A 361 3.92 -17.90 -2.73
C PHE A 361 4.32 -16.85 -3.77
N ASP A 362 5.15 -15.86 -3.41
CA ASP A 362 5.61 -14.83 -4.37
C ASP A 362 6.36 -15.48 -5.55
N ARG A 363 7.28 -16.40 -5.25
CA ARG A 363 8.00 -17.19 -6.25
C ARG A 363 7.05 -18.01 -7.11
N PHE A 364 6.01 -18.59 -6.52
CA PHE A 364 4.98 -19.29 -7.29
C PHE A 364 4.23 -18.37 -8.22
N MET A 365 3.81 -17.18 -7.78
CA MET A 365 3.12 -16.21 -8.62
C MET A 365 4.01 -15.69 -9.76
N ARG A 366 5.34 -15.71 -9.59
CA ARG A 366 6.34 -15.45 -10.64
C ARG A 366 6.73 -16.67 -11.48
N ASN A 367 6.12 -17.84 -11.24
CA ASN A 367 6.41 -19.12 -11.90
C ASN A 367 7.85 -19.65 -11.67
N GLU A 368 8.45 -19.28 -10.54
CA GLU A 368 9.82 -19.68 -10.14
C GLU A 368 9.81 -20.94 -9.25
N LYS A 369 8.67 -21.27 -8.64
CA LYS A 369 8.50 -22.39 -7.70
C LYS A 369 7.07 -22.91 -7.72
N GLU A 370 6.84 -24.19 -7.45
CA GLU A 370 5.50 -24.72 -7.18
C GLU A 370 5.19 -24.71 -5.68
N ILE A 371 3.90 -24.56 -5.35
CA ILE A 371 3.36 -24.67 -3.99
C ILE A 371 2.35 -25.82 -3.91
N SER A 372 1.98 -26.22 -2.69
CA SER A 372 0.98 -27.28 -2.49
C SER A 372 -0.39 -26.89 -3.04
N ASP A 373 -1.18 -27.89 -3.41
CA ASP A 373 -2.56 -27.67 -3.85
C ASP A 373 -3.43 -27.02 -2.76
N ASP A 374 -3.15 -27.31 -1.48
CA ASP A 374 -3.83 -26.67 -0.36
C ASP A 374 -3.53 -25.17 -0.28
N ALA A 375 -2.29 -24.76 -0.57
CA ALA A 375 -1.96 -23.33 -0.62
C ALA A 375 -2.63 -22.64 -1.82
N LYS A 376 -2.75 -23.33 -2.97
CA LYS A 376 -3.49 -22.82 -4.14
C LYS A 376 -4.97 -22.64 -3.81
N LYS A 377 -5.59 -23.64 -3.16
CA LYS A 377 -6.98 -23.61 -2.70
C LYS A 377 -7.26 -22.62 -1.57
N GLY A 378 -6.26 -22.27 -0.76
CA GLY A 378 -6.41 -21.28 0.31
C GLY A 378 -6.27 -19.84 -0.18
N PHE A 379 -5.63 -19.63 -1.34
CA PHE A 379 -5.54 -18.32 -1.96
C PHE A 379 -6.72 -18.01 -2.87
N ASN A 380 -7.17 -18.99 -3.66
CA ASN A 380 -8.44 -18.91 -4.37
C ASN A 380 -9.58 -18.91 -3.37
#